data_AF-A0A812GA24-F1
#
_entry.id   AF-A0A812GA24-F1
#
_cell.length_a   1.000
_cell.length_b   1.000
_cell.length_c   1.000
_cell.angle_alpha   90.00
_cell.angle_beta   90.00
_cell.angle_gamma   90.00
#
_symmetry.space_group_name_H-M   'P 1'
#
loop_
_entity.id
_entity.type
_entity.pdbx_description
1 polymer ?
#
loop_
_entity_poly.entity_id
_entity_poly.type
_entity_poly.pdbx_seq_one_letter_code
_entity_poly.pdbx_strand_id
1 'polypeptide(L)'
;MRLLVAAAAAMMPSSIHALVVQSQSSYPQCGKESGAVFLQGQPTKDAFDHIYRDAVWGGDGVTSSKSGTGSSWGVGTQLLCKTITEALMEVAAERGAAGQSDFELNLLDAPSGDFFWMPGCLEHISSKLPEGAKLNYQGVDVSTVAKDTAEGKRASVQASLPKVKIEPFLAMDLSEANILERTFPGKKFDVINCHDALQHNPLSQVKEIVANFNKCANRLVVDVDMAGTNAQDISAGQFRAIDLTDAPFNNKPECLVMNPDPVSVPEKEHFAIFKLPLKA
;
A
#
# COMPACT_ATOMS: atom_id res chain seq x y z
N MET A 1 19.72 -72.02 23.07
CA MET A 1 21.04 -72.67 23.19
C MET A 1 21.86 -72.27 21.97
N ARG A 2 22.99 -71.56 22.19
CA ARG A 2 24.10 -71.21 21.26
C ARG A 2 23.76 -70.33 20.05
N LEU A 3 24.11 -69.03 20.05
CA LEU A 3 25.42 -68.43 19.68
C LEU A 3 25.89 -68.71 18.25
N LEU A 4 25.97 -67.65 17.43
CA LEU A 4 27.17 -67.34 16.64
C LEU A 4 27.21 -65.85 16.26
N VAL A 5 28.33 -65.24 16.62
CA VAL A 5 28.79 -63.88 16.32
C VAL A 5 29.85 -63.98 15.22
N ALA A 6 29.81 -63.10 14.22
CA ALA A 6 30.93 -62.61 13.38
C ALA A 6 30.31 -61.68 12.30
N ALA A 7 30.90 -60.59 11.82
CA ALA A 7 32.10 -59.82 12.10
C ALA A 7 31.94 -58.46 11.38
N ALA A 8 32.68 -57.44 11.81
CA ALA A 8 32.70 -56.09 11.30
C ALA A 8 33.43 -55.93 9.94
N ALA A 9 33.04 -54.94 9.13
CA ALA A 9 33.96 -53.97 8.49
C ALA A 9 33.18 -52.87 7.74
N ALA A 10 33.76 -51.67 7.77
CA ALA A 10 33.18 -50.37 7.47
C ALA A 10 33.15 -49.97 5.99
N MET A 11 32.26 -49.03 5.65
CA MET A 11 32.49 -47.94 4.70
C MET A 11 31.38 -46.88 4.80
N MET A 12 31.74 -45.67 5.26
CA MET A 12 31.05 -44.39 5.02
C MET A 12 31.88 -43.59 3.98
N PRO A 13 31.50 -42.40 3.47
CA PRO A 13 30.22 -41.66 3.54
C PRO A 13 29.75 -41.12 2.16
N SER A 14 28.57 -40.50 2.11
CA SER A 14 28.32 -39.31 1.26
C SER A 14 27.03 -38.61 1.70
N SER A 15 27.17 -37.67 2.64
CA SER A 15 26.11 -36.75 3.03
C SER A 15 26.22 -35.49 2.18
N ILE A 16 25.27 -35.32 1.26
CA ILE A 16 25.09 -34.07 0.50
C ILE A 16 24.65 -32.99 1.49
N HIS A 17 25.55 -32.06 1.81
CA HIS A 17 25.18 -30.81 2.49
C HIS A 17 24.58 -29.87 1.44
N ALA A 18 23.25 -29.69 1.48
CA ALA A 18 22.60 -28.61 0.79
C ALA A 18 22.97 -27.29 1.50
N LEU A 19 23.78 -26.48 0.83
CA LEU A 19 24.12 -25.13 1.27
C LEU A 19 22.87 -24.25 1.08
N VAL A 20 22.11 -24.02 2.16
CA VAL A 20 21.07 -23.00 2.17
C VAL A 20 21.76 -21.65 2.31
N VAL A 21 21.90 -20.94 1.19
CA VAL A 21 22.33 -19.54 1.19
C VAL A 21 21.16 -18.70 1.72
N GLN A 22 21.17 -18.38 3.01
CA GLN A 22 20.31 -17.33 3.57
C GLN A 22 20.82 -15.97 3.08
N SER A 23 20.21 -15.41 2.04
CA SER A 23 20.40 -13.99 1.71
C SER A 23 19.71 -13.17 2.79
N GLN A 24 20.48 -12.61 3.71
CA GLN A 24 19.98 -11.64 4.67
C GLN A 24 19.58 -10.38 3.88
N SER A 25 18.27 -10.15 3.73
CA SER A 25 17.76 -8.84 3.34
C SER A 25 18.26 -7.83 4.39
N SER A 26 18.96 -6.79 3.96
CA SER A 26 19.55 -5.76 4.84
C SER A 26 18.50 -4.78 5.38
N TYR A 27 17.21 -5.07 5.21
CA TYR A 27 16.10 -4.23 5.65
C TYR A 27 15.36 -4.91 6.82
N PRO A 28 14.90 -4.16 7.84
CA PRO A 28 14.05 -4.70 8.91
C PRO A 28 12.74 -5.33 8.34
N GLN A 29 12.18 -6.39 8.97
CA GLN A 29 11.37 -7.46 8.32
C GLN A 29 9.97 -7.77 8.93
N CYS A 30 9.14 -8.56 8.18
CA CYS A 30 7.82 -9.12 8.59
C CYS A 30 7.41 -10.52 8.00
N GLY A 31 6.30 -10.68 7.22
CA GLY A 31 5.45 -11.91 7.19
C GLY A 31 5.22 -12.66 5.84
N LYS A 32 4.47 -13.79 5.86
CA LYS A 32 4.29 -14.81 4.79
C LYS A 32 2.88 -15.46 4.77
N GLU A 33 2.26 -15.96 3.68
CA GLU A 33 2.57 -15.92 2.22
C GLU A 33 1.34 -16.31 1.31
N SER A 34 0.56 -15.33 0.82
CA SER A 34 -0.34 -15.35 -0.37
C SER A 34 -1.63 -16.22 -0.35
N GLY A 35 -2.64 -16.00 -1.23
CA GLY A 35 -2.90 -14.90 -2.19
C GLY A 35 -3.96 -15.26 -3.27
N ALA A 36 -4.37 -14.31 -4.13
CA ALA A 36 -5.40 -14.45 -5.18
C ALA A 36 -4.88 -14.12 -6.61
N VAL A 37 -5.62 -13.37 -7.47
CA VAL A 37 -5.22 -12.97 -8.87
C VAL A 37 -5.95 -11.69 -9.35
N PHE A 38 -5.23 -10.76 -10.01
CA PHE A 38 -5.77 -9.55 -10.68
C PHE A 38 -6.33 -9.76 -12.11
N LEU A 39 -7.00 -8.74 -12.66
CA LEU A 39 -7.47 -8.63 -14.06
C LEU A 39 -7.08 -7.28 -14.70
N GLN A 40 -7.30 -7.11 -16.01
CA GLN A 40 -6.65 -6.04 -16.81
C GLN A 40 -7.52 -5.32 -17.86
N GLY A 41 -7.20 -4.03 -18.10
CA GLY A 41 -6.83 -3.55 -19.44
C GLY A 41 -7.86 -2.76 -20.26
N GLN A 42 -8.23 -1.55 -19.82
CA GLN A 42 -9.09 -0.59 -20.53
C GLN A 42 -8.70 0.88 -20.17
N PRO A 43 -9.14 1.92 -20.93
CA PRO A 43 -8.82 3.33 -20.63
C PRO A 43 -9.28 3.77 -19.22
N THR A 44 -8.41 4.49 -18.50
CA THR A 44 -8.34 4.46 -17.02
C THR A 44 -9.67 4.68 -16.32
N LYS A 45 -10.29 5.86 -16.43
CA LYS A 45 -11.53 6.15 -15.67
C LYS A 45 -12.65 5.15 -15.95
N ASP A 46 -12.99 4.92 -17.21
CA ASP A 46 -14.09 4.03 -17.58
C ASP A 46 -13.78 2.57 -17.20
N ALA A 47 -12.50 2.17 -17.28
CA ALA A 47 -12.03 0.86 -16.83
C ALA A 47 -12.22 0.68 -15.32
N PHE A 48 -11.77 1.64 -14.51
CA PHE A 48 -11.94 1.55 -13.05
C PHE A 48 -13.42 1.69 -12.66
N ASP A 49 -14.20 2.54 -13.33
CA ASP A 49 -15.65 2.59 -13.11
C ASP A 49 -16.33 1.26 -13.43
N HIS A 50 -15.91 0.56 -14.48
CA HIS A 50 -16.39 -0.79 -14.79
C HIS A 50 -16.00 -1.79 -13.69
N ILE A 51 -14.74 -1.77 -13.25
CA ILE A 51 -14.26 -2.63 -12.16
C ILE A 51 -15.12 -2.47 -10.90
N TYR A 52 -15.33 -1.24 -10.44
CA TYR A 52 -16.10 -0.97 -9.22
C TYR A 52 -17.61 -1.17 -9.38
N ARG A 53 -18.17 -0.89 -10.56
CA ARG A 53 -19.60 -1.10 -10.81
C ARG A 53 -19.94 -2.59 -10.86
N ASP A 54 -19.13 -3.34 -11.59
CA ASP A 54 -19.42 -4.73 -11.96
C ASP A 54 -18.62 -5.74 -11.11
N ALA A 55 -17.91 -5.27 -10.07
CA ALA A 55 -17.16 -6.09 -9.12
C ALA A 55 -16.17 -7.05 -9.82
N VAL A 56 -15.48 -6.56 -10.85
CA VAL A 56 -14.65 -7.38 -11.74
C VAL A 56 -13.54 -8.13 -10.99
N TRP A 57 -13.02 -7.54 -9.90
CA TRP A 57 -12.00 -8.15 -9.05
C TRP A 57 -12.56 -9.09 -7.97
N GLY A 58 -13.84 -9.46 -8.08
CA GLY A 58 -14.44 -10.58 -7.33
C GLY A 58 -14.98 -10.25 -5.94
N GLY A 59 -14.97 -8.98 -5.53
CA GLY A 59 -15.54 -8.58 -4.24
C GLY A 59 -16.98 -8.07 -4.34
N ASP A 60 -17.80 -8.35 -3.33
CA ASP A 60 -19.25 -8.06 -3.34
C ASP A 60 -19.63 -6.64 -2.88
N GLY A 61 -18.68 -5.89 -2.32
CA GLY A 61 -18.92 -4.57 -1.72
C GLY A 61 -19.71 -4.63 -0.40
N VAL A 62 -19.97 -5.84 0.13
CA VAL A 62 -20.77 -6.08 1.33
C VAL A 62 -19.91 -6.75 2.40
N THR A 63 -19.37 -7.92 2.09
CA THR A 63 -18.46 -8.67 2.96
C THR A 63 -16.99 -8.49 2.58
N SER A 64 -16.74 -7.97 1.38
CA SER A 64 -15.42 -7.68 0.80
C SER A 64 -15.45 -6.37 0.02
N SER A 65 -14.30 -5.73 -0.18
CA SER A 65 -14.22 -4.52 -1.00
C SER A 65 -14.56 -4.83 -2.46
N LYS A 66 -15.21 -3.90 -3.15
CA LYS A 66 -15.45 -4.03 -4.60
C LYS A 66 -14.16 -4.05 -5.43
N SER A 67 -13.05 -3.57 -4.86
CA SER A 67 -11.73 -3.73 -5.46
C SER A 67 -11.12 -5.13 -5.28
N GLY A 68 -11.90 -6.09 -4.77
CA GLY A 68 -11.46 -7.48 -4.59
C GLY A 68 -11.07 -7.81 -3.16
N THR A 69 -10.75 -9.08 -2.93
CA THR A 69 -10.51 -9.62 -1.59
C THR A 69 -9.21 -9.11 -0.97
N GLY A 70 -8.23 -8.68 -1.77
CA GLY A 70 -6.97 -8.08 -1.29
C GLY A 70 -7.19 -6.82 -0.43
N SER A 71 -8.20 -6.02 -0.79
CA SER A 71 -8.61 -4.82 -0.04
C SER A 71 -9.70 -5.10 1.01
N SER A 72 -9.93 -6.37 1.36
CA SER A 72 -10.79 -6.75 2.51
C SER A 72 -9.98 -6.73 3.80
N TRP A 73 -10.65 -6.73 4.96
CA TRP A 73 -9.99 -6.63 6.28
C TRP A 73 -9.22 -7.91 6.69
N GLY A 74 -8.21 -8.28 5.92
CA GLY A 74 -7.26 -9.38 6.14
C GLY A 74 -5.92 -8.92 6.69
N VAL A 75 -4.93 -9.81 6.74
CA VAL A 75 -3.62 -9.53 7.34
C VAL A 75 -2.86 -8.50 6.53
N GLY A 76 -2.92 -8.57 5.19
CA GLY A 76 -2.28 -7.58 4.31
C GLY A 76 -2.81 -6.16 4.54
N THR A 77 -4.13 -6.00 4.51
CA THR A 77 -4.77 -4.70 4.79
C THR A 77 -4.48 -4.19 6.22
N GLN A 78 -4.47 -5.08 7.23
CA GLN A 78 -4.09 -4.69 8.59
C GLN A 78 -2.62 -4.25 8.68
N LEU A 79 -1.73 -4.88 7.93
CA LEU A 79 -0.32 -4.55 7.87
C LEU A 79 -0.08 -3.21 7.16
N LEU A 80 -0.78 -2.96 6.05
CA LEU A 80 -0.81 -1.66 5.39
C LEU A 80 -1.28 -0.59 6.38
N CYS A 81 -2.39 -0.84 7.08
CA CYS A 81 -2.90 0.10 8.08
C CYS A 81 -1.88 0.41 9.18
N LYS A 82 -1.19 -0.62 9.68
CA LYS A 82 -0.10 -0.45 10.66
C LYS A 82 1.03 0.41 10.09
N THR A 83 1.39 0.21 8.82
CA THR A 83 2.45 0.96 8.14
C THR A 83 2.06 2.43 7.97
N ILE A 84 0.81 2.72 7.57
CA ILE A 84 0.26 4.08 7.52
C ILE A 84 0.30 4.74 8.91
N THR A 85 -0.12 3.99 9.94
CA THR A 85 -0.13 4.46 11.32
C THR A 85 1.27 4.82 11.78
N GLU A 86 2.26 3.96 11.53
CA GLU A 86 3.67 4.20 11.88
C GLU A 86 4.20 5.48 11.21
N ALA A 87 3.96 5.66 9.90
CA ALA A 87 4.37 6.87 9.18
C ALA A 87 3.76 8.15 9.80
N LEU A 88 2.48 8.12 10.17
CA LEU A 88 1.80 9.25 10.82
C LEU A 88 2.33 9.49 12.25
N MET A 89 2.62 8.45 13.00
CA MET A 89 3.14 8.57 14.37
C MET A 89 4.57 9.12 14.40
N GLU A 90 5.39 8.83 13.40
CA GLU A 90 6.70 9.48 13.24
C GLU A 90 6.55 11.00 13.08
N VAL A 91 5.64 11.45 12.19
CA VAL A 91 5.37 12.88 12.01
C VAL A 91 4.83 13.51 13.29
N ALA A 92 3.94 12.82 13.99
CA ALA A 92 3.40 13.29 15.27
C ALA A 92 4.51 13.44 16.33
N ALA A 93 5.44 12.48 16.41
CA ALA A 93 6.59 12.53 17.31
C ALA A 93 7.54 13.69 16.96
N GLU A 94 7.81 13.93 15.68
CA GLU A 94 8.61 15.07 15.20
C GLU A 94 7.99 16.41 15.65
N ARG A 95 6.67 16.56 15.51
CA ARG A 95 5.94 17.77 15.93
C ARG A 95 5.92 17.94 17.45
N GLY A 96 5.70 16.86 18.18
CA GLY A 96 5.77 16.86 19.65
C GLY A 96 7.17 17.25 20.16
N ALA A 97 8.23 16.72 19.54
CA ALA A 97 9.61 17.10 19.85
C ALA A 97 9.92 18.58 19.53
N ALA A 98 9.22 19.15 18.54
CA ALA A 98 9.25 20.58 18.23
C ALA A 98 8.39 21.46 19.16
N GLY A 99 7.78 20.87 20.21
CA GLY A 99 6.97 21.58 21.19
C GLY A 99 5.53 21.88 20.75
N GLN A 100 5.06 21.25 19.67
CA GLN A 100 3.66 21.40 19.23
C GLN A 100 2.75 20.48 20.05
N SER A 101 1.78 21.06 20.75
CA SER A 101 0.81 20.33 21.59
C SER A 101 -0.60 20.23 21.01
N ASP A 102 -0.92 21.04 20.00
CA ASP A 102 -2.18 20.96 19.22
C ASP A 102 -1.79 21.09 17.75
N PHE A 103 -2.06 20.04 16.97
CA PHE A 103 -1.70 19.99 15.56
C PHE A 103 -2.57 19.01 14.78
N GLU A 104 -2.67 19.25 13.47
CA GLU A 104 -3.42 18.41 12.54
C GLU A 104 -2.47 17.66 11.59
N LEU A 105 -2.51 16.33 11.60
CA LEU A 105 -1.85 15.49 10.61
C LEU A 105 -2.71 15.42 9.34
N ASN A 106 -2.10 15.46 8.17
CA ASN A 106 -2.79 15.42 6.88
C ASN A 106 -2.43 14.12 6.15
N LEU A 107 -3.41 13.24 5.98
CA LEU A 107 -3.30 12.00 5.19
C LEU A 107 -4.06 12.16 3.88
N LEU A 108 -3.37 11.93 2.76
CA LEU A 108 -3.98 11.77 1.45
C LEU A 108 -3.98 10.27 1.10
N ASP A 109 -5.14 9.73 0.76
CA ASP A 109 -5.32 8.36 0.30
C ASP A 109 -5.66 8.37 -1.20
N ALA A 110 -4.70 7.96 -2.01
CA ALA A 110 -4.64 8.25 -3.44
C ALA A 110 -4.03 7.06 -4.20
N PRO A 111 -4.84 6.10 -4.67
CA PRO A 111 -6.31 6.09 -4.69
C PRO A 111 -6.95 5.56 -3.39
N SER A 112 -8.17 6.03 -3.09
CA SER A 112 -8.93 5.62 -1.89
C SER A 112 -9.90 4.45 -2.12
N GLY A 113 -10.14 4.08 -3.37
CA GLY A 113 -11.10 3.05 -3.74
C GLY A 113 -12.51 3.30 -3.22
N ASP A 114 -13.21 2.23 -2.86
CA ASP A 114 -14.57 2.27 -2.32
C ASP A 114 -14.63 2.57 -0.82
N PHE A 115 -13.49 2.92 -0.20
CA PHE A 115 -13.36 3.25 1.22
C PHE A 115 -13.89 2.11 2.13
N PHE A 116 -13.71 0.85 1.72
CA PHE A 116 -14.20 -0.30 2.49
C PHE A 116 -13.39 -0.56 3.76
N TRP A 117 -12.07 -0.68 3.65
CA TRP A 117 -11.21 -1.03 4.79
C TRP A 117 -10.71 0.19 5.57
N MET A 118 -10.61 1.34 4.91
CA MET A 118 -10.04 2.55 5.51
C MET A 118 -10.78 3.04 6.78
N PRO A 119 -12.11 2.92 6.95
CA PRO A 119 -12.78 3.25 8.22
C PRO A 119 -12.19 2.54 9.44
N GLY A 120 -11.95 1.22 9.34
CA GLY A 120 -11.31 0.45 10.43
C GLY A 120 -9.87 0.91 10.67
N CYS A 121 -9.17 1.33 9.61
CA CYS A 121 -7.83 1.88 9.76
C CYS A 121 -7.83 3.27 10.42
N LEU A 122 -8.75 4.15 10.05
CA LEU A 122 -8.89 5.47 10.66
C LEU A 122 -9.30 5.37 12.13
N GLU A 123 -10.12 4.38 12.50
CA GLU A 123 -10.39 4.06 13.91
C GLU A 123 -9.09 3.69 14.66
N HIS A 124 -8.29 2.79 14.07
CA HIS A 124 -7.00 2.41 14.64
C HIS A 124 -6.07 3.62 14.81
N ILE A 125 -5.88 4.44 13.77
CA ILE A 125 -5.05 5.64 13.82
C ILE A 125 -5.57 6.62 14.87
N SER A 126 -6.88 6.88 14.89
CA SER A 126 -7.54 7.77 15.86
C SER A 126 -7.27 7.36 17.31
N SER A 127 -7.24 6.04 17.58
CA SER A 127 -6.92 5.50 18.90
C SER A 127 -5.46 5.71 19.34
N LYS A 128 -4.55 5.95 18.38
CA LYS A 128 -3.12 6.15 18.60
C LYS A 128 -2.68 7.61 18.59
N LEU A 129 -3.52 8.52 18.06
CA LEU A 129 -3.21 9.95 18.03
C LEU A 129 -2.88 10.48 19.44
N PRO A 130 -1.76 11.21 19.60
CA PRO A 130 -1.44 11.92 20.83
C PRO A 130 -2.57 12.85 21.29
N GLU A 131 -2.55 13.22 22.57
CA GLU A 131 -3.47 14.26 23.07
C GLU A 131 -3.25 15.57 22.30
N GLY A 132 -4.36 16.25 21.95
CA GLY A 132 -4.34 17.46 21.13
C GLY A 132 -4.14 17.23 19.63
N ALA A 133 -3.64 16.05 19.20
CA ALA A 133 -3.49 15.75 17.79
C ALA A 133 -4.82 15.37 17.13
N LYS A 134 -5.04 15.85 15.91
CA LYS A 134 -6.15 15.48 15.02
C LYS A 134 -5.63 14.94 13.70
N LEU A 135 -6.45 14.17 13.00
CA LEU A 135 -6.17 13.71 11.65
C LEU A 135 -7.15 14.34 10.66
N ASN A 136 -6.65 14.84 9.55
CA ASN A 136 -7.41 15.23 8.39
C ASN A 136 -7.13 14.24 7.26
N TYR A 137 -8.16 13.51 6.84
CA TYR A 137 -8.12 12.50 5.80
C TYR A 137 -8.79 13.03 4.53
N GLN A 138 -8.08 12.93 3.41
CA GLN A 138 -8.59 13.20 2.07
C GLN A 138 -8.48 11.93 1.22
N GLY A 139 -9.61 11.42 0.73
CA GLY A 139 -9.63 10.34 -0.25
C GLY A 139 -9.82 10.87 -1.68
N VAL A 140 -9.08 10.33 -2.64
CA VAL A 140 -9.27 10.60 -4.07
C VAL A 140 -9.21 9.31 -4.87
N ASP A 141 -9.96 9.19 -5.96
CA ASP A 141 -9.90 8.03 -6.85
C ASP A 141 -10.19 8.44 -8.29
N VAL A 142 -9.63 7.76 -9.28
CA VAL A 142 -9.96 8.04 -10.69
C VAL A 142 -11.39 7.60 -11.03
N SER A 143 -11.89 6.56 -10.36
CA SER A 143 -13.26 6.06 -10.51
C SER A 143 -14.27 6.96 -9.81
N THR A 144 -15.23 7.46 -10.59
CA THR A 144 -16.42 8.13 -10.02
C THR A 144 -17.30 7.17 -9.24
N VAL A 145 -17.39 5.89 -9.64
CA VAL A 145 -18.17 4.87 -8.92
C VAL A 145 -17.58 4.59 -7.55
N ALA A 146 -16.25 4.43 -7.45
CA ALA A 146 -15.55 4.24 -6.19
C ALA A 146 -15.72 5.46 -5.28
N LYS A 147 -15.46 6.66 -5.82
CA LYS A 147 -15.63 7.93 -5.12
C LYS A 147 -17.05 8.14 -4.60
N ASP A 148 -18.08 7.86 -5.39
CA ASP A 148 -19.48 8.03 -4.96
C ASP A 148 -19.87 6.99 -3.90
N THR A 149 -19.34 5.77 -4.00
CA THR A 149 -19.50 4.73 -2.98
C THR A 149 -18.85 5.16 -1.66
N ALA A 150 -17.64 5.71 -1.71
CA ALA A 150 -16.93 6.22 -0.54
C ALA A 150 -17.65 7.42 0.10
N GLU A 151 -18.09 8.38 -0.72
CA GLU A 151 -18.82 9.57 -0.26
C GLU A 151 -20.14 9.19 0.44
N GLY A 152 -20.85 8.16 -0.04
CA GLY A 152 -22.05 7.63 0.60
C GLY A 152 -21.82 7.07 2.02
N LYS A 153 -20.59 6.66 2.35
CA LYS A 153 -20.19 6.16 3.68
C LYS A 153 -19.66 7.28 4.59
N ARG A 154 -19.28 8.43 4.03
CA ARG A 154 -18.49 9.45 4.73
C ARG A 154 -19.17 9.97 6.00
N ALA A 155 -20.45 10.35 5.93
CA ALA A 155 -21.15 10.97 7.06
C ALA A 155 -21.31 10.01 8.26
N SER A 156 -21.62 8.73 8.01
CA SER A 156 -21.78 7.74 9.09
C SER A 156 -20.45 7.40 9.74
N VAL A 157 -19.37 7.23 8.96
CA VAL A 157 -18.02 7.00 9.48
C VAL A 157 -17.52 8.23 10.25
N GLN A 158 -17.69 9.44 9.71
CA GLN A 158 -17.31 10.69 10.37
C GLN A 158 -17.94 10.85 11.75
N ALA A 159 -19.21 10.48 11.92
CA ALA A 159 -19.89 10.54 13.21
C ALA A 159 -19.26 9.64 14.28
N SER A 160 -18.58 8.56 13.87
CA SER A 160 -17.91 7.61 14.78
C SER A 160 -16.46 7.97 15.12
N LEU A 161 -15.85 8.94 14.42
CA LEU A 161 -14.42 9.25 14.54
C LEU A 161 -14.19 10.74 14.88
N PRO A 162 -14.41 11.17 16.14
CA PRO A 162 -14.37 12.59 16.52
C PRO A 162 -12.99 13.26 16.42
N LYS A 163 -11.89 12.49 16.39
CA LYS A 163 -10.52 13.01 16.19
C LYS A 163 -10.08 13.03 14.72
N VAL A 164 -10.91 12.51 13.82
CA VAL A 164 -10.62 12.44 12.38
C VAL A 164 -11.60 13.33 11.66
N LYS A 165 -11.11 14.23 10.82
CA LYS A 165 -11.89 14.95 9.82
C LYS A 165 -11.76 14.19 8.50
N ILE A 166 -12.89 13.77 7.93
CA ILE A 166 -12.95 13.10 6.63
C ILE A 166 -13.50 14.12 5.62
N GLU A 167 -12.62 14.60 4.75
CA GLU A 167 -12.98 15.55 3.68
C GLU A 167 -13.84 14.86 2.61
N PRO A 168 -14.61 15.63 1.81
CA PRO A 168 -15.34 15.07 0.67
C PRO A 168 -14.41 14.33 -0.30
N PHE A 169 -14.83 13.16 -0.78
CA PHE A 169 -14.05 12.38 -1.74
C PHE A 169 -14.06 13.04 -3.12
N LEU A 170 -12.92 12.99 -3.82
CA LEU A 170 -12.77 13.62 -5.15
C LEU A 170 -12.46 12.58 -6.23
N ALA A 171 -13.04 12.78 -7.40
CA ALA A 171 -12.66 12.03 -8.60
C ALA A 171 -11.43 12.69 -9.24
N MET A 172 -10.33 11.96 -9.40
CA MET A 172 -9.04 12.51 -9.80
C MET A 172 -8.16 11.48 -10.53
N ASP A 173 -7.66 11.83 -11.72
CA ASP A 173 -6.58 11.07 -12.37
C ASP A 173 -5.22 11.59 -11.84
N LEU A 174 -4.56 10.77 -11.02
CA LEU A 174 -3.28 11.12 -10.40
C LEU A 174 -2.13 11.25 -11.41
N SER A 175 -2.30 10.72 -12.63
CA SER A 175 -1.31 10.81 -13.70
C SER A 175 -1.40 12.12 -14.49
N GLU A 176 -2.40 12.97 -14.21
CA GLU A 176 -2.45 14.31 -14.80
C GLU A 176 -1.39 15.23 -14.20
N ALA A 177 -0.68 15.94 -15.07
CA ALA A 177 0.40 16.82 -14.63
C ALA A 177 -0.08 17.94 -13.68
N ASN A 178 0.56 18.04 -12.52
CA ASN A 178 0.27 19.00 -11.45
C ASN A 178 -1.13 18.89 -10.84
N ILE A 179 -1.83 17.77 -10.99
CA ILE A 179 -3.21 17.62 -10.53
C ILE A 179 -3.39 17.92 -9.03
N LEU A 180 -2.44 17.48 -8.19
CA LEU A 180 -2.50 17.70 -6.74
C LEU A 180 -2.29 19.17 -6.37
N GLU A 181 -1.36 19.88 -7.02
CA GLU A 181 -1.16 21.31 -6.77
C GLU A 181 -2.36 22.15 -7.25
N ARG A 182 -2.94 21.80 -8.40
CA ARG A 182 -4.15 22.49 -8.90
C ARG A 182 -5.34 22.27 -7.98
N THR A 183 -5.48 21.08 -7.42
CA THR A 183 -6.63 20.72 -6.59
C THR A 183 -6.46 21.20 -5.15
N PHE A 184 -5.24 21.14 -4.61
CA PHE A 184 -4.91 21.49 -3.23
C PHE A 184 -3.78 22.53 -3.17
N PRO A 185 -4.02 23.76 -3.67
CA PRO A 185 -2.97 24.76 -3.82
C PRO A 185 -2.30 25.08 -2.48
N GLY A 186 -0.97 24.93 -2.43
CA GLY A 186 -0.17 25.14 -1.23
C GLY A 186 -0.38 24.15 -0.08
N LYS A 187 -1.24 23.13 -0.23
CA LYS A 187 -1.44 22.09 0.79
C LYS A 187 -0.26 21.13 0.80
N LYS A 188 0.22 20.82 2.01
CA LYS A 188 1.22 19.77 2.24
C LYS A 188 0.60 18.67 3.08
N PHE A 189 0.59 17.46 2.54
CA PHE A 189 0.23 16.25 3.25
C PHE A 189 1.44 15.73 4.03
N ASP A 190 1.19 15.21 5.22
CA ASP A 190 2.22 14.59 6.03
C ASP A 190 2.58 13.22 5.46
N VAL A 191 1.55 12.47 5.05
CA VAL A 191 1.65 11.13 4.46
C VAL A 191 0.70 11.04 3.28
N ILE A 192 1.18 10.43 2.19
CA ILE A 192 0.34 9.88 1.12
C ILE A 192 0.31 8.36 1.29
N ASN A 193 -0.87 7.76 1.27
CA ASN A 193 -1.06 6.34 1.02
C ASN A 193 -1.39 6.14 -0.47
N CYS A 194 -0.67 5.25 -1.14
CA CYS A 194 -0.91 4.88 -2.53
C CYS A 194 -0.84 3.36 -2.63
N HIS A 195 -1.97 2.69 -2.43
CA HIS A 195 -2.04 1.23 -2.43
C HIS A 195 -2.62 0.70 -3.75
N ASP A 196 -1.97 -0.31 -4.32
CA ASP A 196 -2.30 -1.06 -5.52
C ASP A 196 -2.50 -0.21 -6.78
N ALA A 197 -1.94 0.99 -6.84
CA ALA A 197 -2.24 1.92 -7.94
C ALA A 197 -1.16 1.98 -9.00
N LEU A 198 0.10 2.03 -8.58
CA LEU A 198 1.23 2.26 -9.50
C LEU A 198 1.38 1.08 -10.48
N GLN A 199 1.07 -0.13 -10.03
CA GLN A 199 1.09 -1.36 -10.83
C GLN A 199 0.06 -1.39 -11.97
N HIS A 200 -0.91 -0.47 -11.97
CA HIS A 200 -1.92 -0.35 -13.02
C HIS A 200 -1.66 0.75 -14.05
N ASN A 201 -0.48 1.38 -13.97
CA ASN A 201 -0.13 2.52 -14.80
C ASN A 201 1.11 2.21 -15.68
N PRO A 202 1.15 2.73 -16.92
CA PRO A 202 2.40 2.78 -17.69
C PRO A 202 3.48 3.54 -16.92
N LEU A 203 4.75 3.23 -17.16
CA LEU A 203 5.88 3.84 -16.43
C LEU A 203 5.90 5.37 -16.56
N SER A 204 5.47 5.92 -17.70
CA SER A 204 5.35 7.37 -17.87
C SER A 204 4.32 8.01 -16.93
N GLN A 205 3.19 7.34 -16.68
CA GLN A 205 2.17 7.80 -15.73
C GLN A 205 2.65 7.60 -14.28
N VAL A 206 3.33 6.50 -13.97
CA VAL A 206 3.95 6.31 -12.65
C VAL A 206 4.93 7.45 -12.33
N LYS A 207 5.76 7.83 -13.30
CA LYS A 207 6.68 8.97 -13.18
C LYS A 207 5.94 10.26 -12.84
N GLU A 208 4.84 10.54 -13.54
CA GLU A 208 4.05 11.74 -13.29
C GLU A 208 3.35 11.69 -11.92
N ILE A 209 2.80 10.55 -11.52
CA ILE A 209 2.20 10.34 -10.19
C ILE A 209 3.24 10.61 -9.09
N VAL A 210 4.44 10.02 -9.19
CA VAL A 210 5.53 10.25 -8.24
C VAL A 210 5.96 11.72 -8.24
N ALA A 211 6.04 12.36 -9.40
CA ALA A 211 6.36 13.78 -9.52
C ALA A 211 5.30 14.68 -8.87
N ASN A 212 4.02 14.30 -8.95
CA ASN A 212 2.93 14.97 -8.24
C ASN A 212 3.06 14.79 -6.72
N PHE A 213 3.31 13.57 -6.24
CA PHE A 213 3.49 13.28 -4.81
C PHE A 213 4.66 14.05 -4.19
N ASN A 214 5.81 14.09 -4.89
CA ASN A 214 7.00 14.85 -4.48
C ASN A 214 6.71 16.33 -4.19
N LYS A 215 5.70 16.91 -4.85
CA LYS A 215 5.35 18.33 -4.70
C LYS A 215 4.45 18.58 -3.49
N CYS A 216 3.67 17.62 -3.02
CA CYS A 216 2.62 17.88 -2.04
C CYS A 216 2.73 17.07 -0.75
N ALA A 217 3.73 16.20 -0.57
CA ALA A 217 3.87 15.43 0.67
C ALA A 217 5.29 15.26 1.19
N ASN A 218 5.40 14.84 2.46
CA ASN A 218 6.67 14.55 3.13
C ASN A 218 7.06 13.07 3.07
N ARG A 219 6.06 12.18 3.16
CA ARG A 219 6.23 10.72 3.14
C ARG A 219 5.22 10.05 2.21
N LEU A 220 5.62 8.92 1.64
CA LEU A 220 4.78 8.03 0.84
C LEU A 220 4.77 6.65 1.48
N VAL A 221 3.57 6.14 1.76
CA VAL A 221 3.31 4.73 2.05
C VAL A 221 2.73 4.11 0.79
N VAL A 222 3.35 3.04 0.30
CA VAL A 222 3.02 2.42 -0.99
C VAL A 222 3.31 0.93 -0.94
N ASP A 223 2.53 0.15 -1.69
CA ASP A 223 2.90 -1.20 -2.07
C ASP A 223 4.14 -1.20 -3.00
N VAL A 224 5.04 -2.13 -2.74
CA VAL A 224 6.23 -2.39 -3.56
C VAL A 224 6.22 -3.89 -3.84
N ASP A 225 6.01 -4.27 -5.08
CA ASP A 225 6.04 -5.66 -5.48
C ASP A 225 7.43 -6.03 -5.99
N MET A 226 8.23 -6.59 -5.08
CA MET A 226 9.63 -6.98 -5.34
C MET A 226 9.77 -8.28 -6.16
N ALA A 227 8.66 -8.86 -6.65
CA ALA A 227 8.71 -9.94 -7.63
C ALA A 227 8.80 -9.41 -9.06
N GLY A 228 8.44 -8.14 -9.29
CA GLY A 228 8.39 -7.50 -10.59
C GLY A 228 9.75 -7.07 -11.12
N THR A 229 9.84 -6.91 -12.43
CA THR A 229 10.90 -6.10 -13.05
C THR A 229 10.23 -4.89 -13.68
N ASN A 230 10.74 -3.68 -13.41
CA ASN A 230 10.23 -2.47 -14.05
C ASN A 230 10.64 -2.36 -15.55
N ALA A 231 11.26 -3.40 -16.13
CA ALA A 231 11.75 -3.40 -17.49
C ALA A 231 10.64 -3.48 -18.55
N GLN A 232 9.47 -3.99 -18.17
CA GLN A 232 8.31 -4.12 -19.07
C GLN A 232 7.32 -2.98 -18.80
N ASP A 233 6.89 -2.30 -19.85
CA ASP A 233 5.80 -1.35 -19.71
C ASP A 233 4.44 -2.02 -20.00
N ILE A 234 3.36 -1.37 -19.58
CA ILE A 234 1.99 -1.85 -19.77
C ILE A 234 1.12 -0.74 -20.35
N SER A 235 -0.01 -1.12 -20.93
CA SER A 235 -1.10 -0.18 -21.18
C SER A 235 -1.82 0.14 -19.86
N ALA A 236 -2.42 1.32 -19.77
CA ALA A 236 -3.13 1.72 -18.56
C ALA A 236 -4.28 0.74 -18.21
N GLY A 237 -4.46 0.49 -16.91
CA GLY A 237 -5.42 -0.47 -16.38
C GLY A 237 -4.99 -1.94 -16.50
N GLN A 238 -3.86 -2.26 -17.15
CA GLN A 238 -3.26 -3.60 -17.05
C GLN A 238 -2.60 -3.79 -15.67
N PHE A 239 -1.94 -4.92 -15.44
CA PHE A 239 -1.21 -5.17 -14.20
C PHE A 239 0.26 -5.45 -14.50
N ARG A 240 1.14 -4.84 -13.71
CA ARG A 240 2.55 -5.21 -13.57
C ARG A 240 3.04 -4.82 -12.19
N ALA A 241 3.51 -5.82 -11.45
CA ALA A 241 4.34 -5.68 -10.26
C ALA A 241 5.39 -4.58 -10.43
N ILE A 242 5.35 -3.57 -9.57
CA ILE A 242 6.27 -2.42 -9.62
C ILE A 242 7.12 -2.36 -8.37
N ASP A 243 8.43 -2.20 -8.57
CA ASP A 243 9.40 -2.08 -7.48
C ASP A 243 10.05 -0.70 -7.53
N LEU A 244 9.64 0.23 -6.66
CA LEU A 244 10.24 1.57 -6.57
C LEU A 244 11.69 1.54 -6.06
N THR A 245 12.16 0.41 -5.53
CA THR A 245 13.54 0.22 -5.07
C THR A 245 14.49 -0.24 -6.17
N ASP A 246 13.96 -0.80 -7.26
CA ASP A 246 14.75 -1.23 -8.42
C ASP A 246 14.82 -0.15 -9.53
N ALA A 247 15.71 -0.33 -10.49
CA ALA A 247 15.79 0.51 -11.67
C ALA A 247 14.45 0.56 -12.43
N PRO A 248 14.04 1.70 -13.00
CA PRO A 248 14.79 2.95 -13.11
C PRO A 248 14.69 3.85 -11.85
N PHE A 249 13.81 3.55 -10.90
CA PHE A 249 13.52 4.42 -9.77
C PHE A 249 14.65 4.44 -8.74
N ASN A 250 15.20 3.28 -8.35
CA ASN A 250 16.33 3.15 -7.41
C ASN A 250 16.14 3.97 -6.11
N ASN A 251 14.92 4.02 -5.57
CA ASN A 251 14.61 4.72 -4.33
C ASN A 251 14.95 3.84 -3.11
N LYS A 252 15.23 4.46 -1.97
CA LYS A 252 15.52 3.76 -0.73
C LYS A 252 14.38 3.97 0.27
N PRO A 253 13.68 2.92 0.70
CA PRO A 253 12.67 3.07 1.74
C PRO A 253 13.35 3.34 3.08
N GLU A 254 12.74 4.18 3.92
CA GLU A 254 13.20 4.40 5.30
C GLU A 254 12.59 3.33 6.26
N CYS A 255 11.50 2.66 5.84
CA CYS A 255 11.03 1.37 6.38
C CYS A 255 10.39 0.49 5.27
N LEU A 256 10.52 -0.85 5.35
CA LEU A 256 9.93 -1.82 4.41
C LEU A 256 9.37 -3.01 5.17
N VAL A 257 8.15 -3.44 4.85
CA VAL A 257 7.44 -4.48 5.60
C VAL A 257 6.86 -5.51 4.64
N MET A 258 7.28 -6.78 4.75
CA MET A 258 6.82 -7.87 3.87
C MET A 258 5.41 -8.34 4.22
N ASN A 259 4.54 -8.47 3.21
CA ASN A 259 3.15 -8.90 3.37
C ASN A 259 2.99 -10.44 3.46
N PRO A 260 2.26 -10.97 4.46
CA PRO A 260 1.70 -12.32 4.45
C PRO A 260 0.48 -12.54 3.54
N ASP A 261 -0.39 -11.54 3.42
CA ASP A 261 -1.66 -11.40 2.67
C ASP A 261 -1.68 -10.89 1.20
N PRO A 262 -0.65 -11.03 0.32
CA PRO A 262 -0.62 -10.32 -0.97
C PRO A 262 -1.76 -10.71 -1.92
N VAL A 263 -2.17 -9.77 -2.78
CA VAL A 263 -3.34 -9.90 -3.67
C VAL A 263 -3.16 -11.02 -4.70
N SER A 264 -1.92 -11.41 -5.02
CA SER A 264 -1.61 -12.61 -5.81
C SER A 264 -0.41 -13.42 -5.32
N VAL A 265 -0.38 -14.70 -5.69
CA VAL A 265 0.72 -15.66 -5.35
C VAL A 265 2.08 -15.31 -6.00
N PRO A 266 2.16 -14.77 -7.23
CA PRO A 266 3.36 -14.13 -7.78
C PRO A 266 3.72 -12.75 -7.20
N GLU A 267 2.85 -12.11 -6.41
CA GLU A 267 3.15 -10.81 -5.81
C GLU A 267 3.98 -11.01 -4.53
N LYS A 268 5.14 -10.38 -4.50
CA LYS A 268 5.90 -10.16 -3.26
C LYS A 268 5.57 -8.77 -2.78
N GLU A 269 4.30 -8.55 -2.44
CA GLU A 269 3.85 -7.26 -1.94
C GLU A 269 4.57 -6.93 -0.63
N HIS A 270 5.18 -5.76 -0.60
CA HIS A 270 5.74 -5.16 0.61
C HIS A 270 5.10 -3.78 0.78
N PHE A 271 4.90 -3.35 2.02
CA PHE A 271 4.53 -1.97 2.30
C PHE A 271 5.77 -1.19 2.68
N ALA A 272 6.05 -0.14 1.93
CA ALA A 272 7.23 0.70 2.10
C ALA A 272 6.85 2.09 2.57
N ILE A 273 7.65 2.66 3.47
CA ILE A 273 7.64 4.08 3.81
C ILE A 273 8.83 4.74 3.13
N PHE A 274 8.56 5.69 2.25
CA PHE A 274 9.57 6.53 1.61
C PHE A 274 9.49 7.95 2.10
N LYS A 275 10.65 8.59 2.26
CA LYS A 275 10.75 10.04 2.40
C LYS A 275 10.77 10.70 1.04
N LEU A 276 9.94 11.71 0.83
CA LEU A 276 9.88 12.47 -0.42
C LEU A 276 10.90 13.62 -0.39
N PRO A 277 11.52 13.99 -1.53
CA PRO A 277 11.19 13.54 -2.90
C PRO A 277 11.85 12.22 -3.32
N LEU A 278 11.14 11.43 -4.10
CA LEU A 278 11.65 10.26 -4.82
C LEU A 278 12.17 10.60 -6.21
N LYS A 279 13.00 9.72 -6.77
CA LYS A 279 13.34 9.74 -8.20
C LYS A 279 12.12 9.26 -9.00
N ALA A 280 11.76 10.04 -10.03
CA ALA A 280 10.75 9.72 -11.03
C ALA A 280 11.42 9.25 -12.32
#